data_AF-A0A936N496-F1
#
_entry.id   AF-A0A936N496-F1
#
_cell.length_a   1.000
_cell.length_b   1.000
_cell.length_c   1.000
_cell.angle_alpha   90.00
_cell.angle_beta   90.00
_cell.angle_gamma   90.00
#
_symmetry.space_group_name_H-M   'P 1'
#
loop_
_entity.id
_entity.type
_entity.pdbx_description
1 polymer ?
#
loop_
_entity_poly.entity_id
_entity_poly.type
_entity_poly.pdbx_seq_one_letter_code
_entity_poly.pdbx_strand_id
1 'polypeptide(L)'
;MEKYTETLKDLTWIELLREVSAILARDTKTLEANVSYYKKLLGESNSDKDQINRLFEKLQLDRLRLSYFSELFFRLDDTNYKFMIMHLESCIHQETQIQNRTPKDWAATVYFKNGEMQVYFMPLSYFQ
;
A
#
# COMPACT_ATOMS: atom_id res chain seq x y z
N MET A 1 8.00 -13.09 -23.27
CA MET A 1 7.76 -13.19 -21.82
C MET A 1 8.53 -12.08 -21.16
N GLU A 2 7.88 -10.95 -20.88
CA GLU A 2 8.52 -9.87 -20.13
C GLU A 2 8.71 -10.31 -18.68
N LYS A 3 9.95 -10.23 -18.22
CA LYS A 3 10.36 -10.48 -16.84
C LYS A 3 9.85 -9.31 -15.99
N TYR A 4 8.84 -9.55 -15.16
CA TYR A 4 8.57 -8.71 -13.99
C TYR A 4 9.69 -8.94 -12.96
N THR A 5 10.82 -8.27 -13.16
CA THR A 5 11.91 -8.18 -12.18
C THR A 5 12.10 -6.71 -11.77
N GLU A 6 11.01 -5.99 -11.55
CA GLU A 6 11.01 -4.93 -10.56
C GLU A 6 10.77 -5.61 -9.22
N THR A 7 11.82 -5.75 -8.42
CA THR A 7 11.63 -6.11 -7.03
C THR A 7 10.92 -4.93 -6.36
N LEU A 8 9.83 -5.18 -5.64
CA LEU A 8 9.07 -4.16 -4.88
C LEU A 8 9.95 -3.22 -4.02
N LYS A 9 11.22 -3.59 -3.79
CA LYS A 9 12.26 -2.83 -3.11
C LYS A 9 12.73 -1.58 -3.85
N ASP A 10 12.48 -1.48 -5.16
CA ASP A 10 13.01 -0.39 -6.00
C ASP A 10 12.02 0.77 -6.15
N LEU A 11 10.78 0.60 -5.69
CA LEU A 11 9.74 1.62 -5.75
C LEU A 11 9.82 2.55 -4.53
N THR A 12 9.69 3.86 -4.78
CA THR A 12 9.47 4.85 -3.71
C THR A 12 8.14 4.63 -3.00
N TRP A 13 7.98 5.19 -1.81
CA TRP A 13 6.71 5.10 -1.07
C TRP A 13 5.49 5.55 -1.90
N ILE A 14 5.64 6.62 -2.68
CA ILE A 14 4.56 7.15 -3.55
C ILE A 14 4.21 6.16 -4.65
N GLU A 15 5.21 5.55 -5.28
CA GLU A 15 4.99 4.55 -6.32
C GLU A 15 4.34 3.29 -5.75
N LEU A 16 4.79 2.83 -4.58
CA LEU A 16 4.17 1.72 -3.87
C LEU A 16 2.69 1.99 -3.54
N LEU A 17 2.37 3.17 -3.00
CA LEU A 17 0.99 3.54 -2.71
C LEU A 17 0.15 3.59 -4.00
N ARG A 18 0.71 4.09 -5.10
CA ARG A 18 0.01 4.13 -6.40
C ARG A 18 -0.29 2.71 -6.90
N GLU A 19 0.67 1.80 -6.86
CA GLU A 19 0.48 0.42 -7.29
C GLU A 19 -0.54 -0.32 -6.40
N VAL A 20 -0.47 -0.13 -5.08
CA VAL A 20 -1.46 -0.70 -4.15
C VAL A 20 -2.86 -0.14 -4.42
N SER A 21 -2.99 1.16 -4.67
CA SER A 21 -4.27 1.76 -5.04
C SER A 21 -4.85 1.16 -6.33
N ALA A 22 -4.02 0.95 -7.35
CA ALA A 22 -4.44 0.33 -8.60
C ALA A 22 -4.92 -1.12 -8.40
N ILE A 23 -4.22 -1.90 -7.57
CA ILE A 23 -4.62 -3.26 -7.20
C ILE A 23 -5.97 -3.25 -6.48
N LEU A 24 -6.15 -2.39 -5.47
CA LEU A 24 -7.41 -2.29 -4.73
C LEU A 24 -8.58 -1.89 -5.64
N ALA A 25 -8.36 -1.00 -6.60
CA ALA A 25 -9.37 -0.61 -7.57
C ALA A 25 -9.77 -1.79 -8.49
N ARG A 26 -8.80 -2.59 -8.93
CA ARG A 26 -9.05 -3.80 -9.73
C ARG A 26 -9.80 -4.85 -8.92
N ASP A 27 -9.40 -5.07 -7.68
CA ASP A 27 -10.00 -6.07 -6.80
C ASP A 27 -11.45 -5.67 -6.43
N THR A 28 -11.72 -4.37 -6.27
CA THR A 28 -13.08 -3.82 -6.10
C THR A 28 -13.97 -4.16 -7.29
N LYS A 29 -13.52 -3.87 -8.52
CA LYS A 29 -14.28 -4.20 -9.74
C LYS A 29 -14.51 -5.70 -9.90
N THR A 30 -13.51 -6.50 -9.54
CA THR A 30 -13.61 -7.98 -9.58
C THR A 30 -14.65 -8.48 -8.60
N LEU A 31 -14.67 -7.94 -7.38
CA LEU A 31 -15.66 -8.27 -6.36
C LEU A 31 -17.08 -7.89 -6.82
N GLU A 32 -17.27 -6.69 -7.39
CA GLU A 32 -18.56 -6.24 -7.94
C GLU A 32 -19.07 -7.17 -9.04
N ALA A 33 -18.18 -7.60 -9.95
CA ALA A 33 -18.51 -8.56 -11.00
C ALA A 33 -18.92 -9.93 -10.42
N ASN A 34 -18.16 -10.43 -9.44
CA ASN A 34 -18.45 -11.72 -8.79
C ASN A 34 -19.76 -11.68 -7.98
N VAL A 35 -20.06 -10.57 -7.31
CA VAL A 35 -21.35 -10.36 -6.62
C VAL A 35 -22.50 -10.34 -7.64
N SER A 36 -22.30 -9.68 -8.78
CA SER A 36 -23.31 -9.65 -9.85
C SER A 36 -23.55 -11.04 -10.44
N TYR A 37 -22.48 -11.82 -10.63
CA TYR A 37 -22.57 -13.21 -11.07
C TYR A 37 -23.31 -14.09 -10.05
N TYR A 38 -22.99 -13.97 -8.76
CA TYR A 38 -23.69 -14.66 -7.69
C TYR A 38 -25.19 -14.36 -7.67
N LYS A 39 -25.59 -13.09 -7.84
CA LYS A 39 -27.00 -12.68 -7.93
C LYS A 39 -27.72 -13.32 -9.13
N LYS A 40 -27.04 -13.48 -10.26
CA LYS A 40 -27.61 -14.17 -11.44
C LYS A 40 -27.84 -15.66 -11.14
N LEU A 41 -26.84 -16.34 -10.59
CA LEU A 41 -26.96 -17.75 -10.20
C LEU A 41 -28.06 -17.99 -9.17
N LEU A 42 -28.26 -17.08 -8.22
CA LEU A 42 -29.36 -17.19 -7.25
C LEU A 42 -30.76 -17.16 -7.90
N GLY A 43 -30.90 -16.49 -9.04
CA GLY A 43 -32.16 -16.37 -9.77
C GLY A 43 -32.45 -17.53 -10.73
N GLU A 44 -31.48 -18.43 -10.93
CA GLU A 44 -31.61 -19.59 -11.82
C GLU A 44 -32.23 -20.78 -11.06
N SER A 45 -33.25 -21.41 -11.64
CA SER A 45 -34.05 -22.44 -10.97
C SER A 45 -33.33 -23.78 -10.75
N ASN A 46 -32.24 -24.02 -11.48
CA ASN A 46 -31.52 -25.29 -11.50
C ASN A 46 -30.12 -25.19 -10.87
N SER A 47 -29.82 -24.08 -10.19
CA SER A 47 -28.48 -23.86 -9.65
C SER A 47 -28.23 -24.74 -8.44
N ASP A 48 -27.04 -25.35 -8.42
CA ASP A 48 -26.58 -26.18 -7.32
C ASP A 48 -26.43 -25.34 -6.04
N LYS A 49 -27.18 -25.71 -4.99
CA LYS A 49 -27.17 -25.00 -3.70
C LYS A 49 -25.80 -25.04 -3.03
N ASP A 50 -25.05 -26.13 -3.17
CA ASP A 50 -23.72 -26.24 -2.57
C ASP A 50 -22.73 -25.33 -3.29
N GLN A 51 -22.86 -25.22 -4.62
CA GLN A 51 -22.07 -24.29 -5.41
C GLN A 51 -22.38 -22.82 -5.03
N ILE A 52 -23.66 -22.48 -4.87
CA ILE A 52 -24.09 -21.14 -4.44
C ILE A 52 -23.54 -20.80 -3.06
N ASN A 53 -23.61 -21.75 -2.10
CA ASN A 53 -23.12 -21.53 -0.75
C ASN A 53 -21.59 -21.32 -0.72
N ARG A 54 -20.82 -22.15 -1.43
CA ARG A 54 -19.37 -21.97 -1.55
C ARG A 54 -18.99 -20.62 -2.17
N LEU A 55 -19.75 -20.19 -3.19
CA LEU A 55 -19.52 -18.88 -3.81
C LEU A 55 -19.84 -17.74 -2.84
N PHE A 56 -20.91 -17.86 -2.05
CA PHE A 56 -21.25 -16.89 -1.02
C PHE A 56 -20.14 -16.77 0.04
N GLU A 57 -19.67 -17.88 0.59
CA GLU A 57 -18.58 -17.89 1.59
C GLU A 57 -17.31 -17.23 1.04
N LYS A 58 -16.93 -17.57 -0.19
CA LYS A 58 -15.82 -16.93 -0.88
C LYS A 58 -16.02 -15.42 -1.02
N LEU A 59 -17.20 -14.97 -1.44
CA LEU A 59 -17.51 -13.55 -1.56
C LEU A 59 -17.44 -12.79 -0.24
N GLN A 60 -17.85 -13.41 0.87
CA GLN A 60 -17.71 -12.82 2.20
C GLN A 60 -16.23 -12.63 2.58
N LEU A 61 -15.40 -13.65 2.32
CA LEU A 61 -13.97 -13.58 2.58
C LEU A 61 -13.28 -12.53 1.70
N ASP A 62 -13.59 -12.50 0.41
CA ASP A 62 -13.02 -11.52 -0.53
C ASP A 62 -13.41 -10.08 -0.13
N ARG A 63 -14.66 -9.87 0.28
CA ARG A 63 -15.13 -8.57 0.80
C ARG A 63 -14.38 -8.17 2.08
N LEU A 64 -14.24 -9.10 3.03
CA LEU A 64 -13.55 -8.84 4.28
C LEU A 64 -12.08 -8.50 4.04
N ARG A 65 -11.42 -9.27 3.17
CA ARG A 65 -10.04 -9.04 2.74
C ARG A 65 -9.88 -7.65 2.13
N LEU A 66 -10.73 -7.29 1.16
CA LEU A 66 -10.70 -5.98 0.52
C LEU A 66 -10.87 -4.86 1.55
N SER A 67 -11.77 -5.03 2.52
CA SER A 67 -11.99 -4.04 3.60
C SER A 67 -10.74 -3.85 4.45
N TYR A 68 -10.08 -4.92 4.88
CA TYR A 68 -8.85 -4.82 5.68
C TYR A 68 -7.72 -4.13 4.92
N PHE A 69 -7.49 -4.52 3.66
CA PHE A 69 -6.42 -3.90 2.87
C PHE A 69 -6.72 -2.45 2.48
N SER A 70 -7.99 -2.11 2.25
CA SER A 70 -8.40 -0.72 1.99
C SER A 70 -8.19 0.17 3.21
N GLU A 71 -8.54 -0.32 4.40
CA GLU A 71 -8.32 0.40 5.66
C GLU A 71 -6.82 0.58 5.95
N LEU A 72 -6.01 -0.47 5.74
CA LEU A 72 -4.56 -0.38 5.86
C LEU A 72 -3.99 0.65 4.88
N PHE A 73 -4.40 0.60 3.62
CA PHE A 73 -3.98 1.56 2.61
C PHE A 73 -4.35 3.00 3.00
N PHE A 74 -5.58 3.23 3.44
CA PHE A 74 -6.04 4.55 3.88
C PHE A 74 -5.20 5.10 5.03
N ARG A 75 -4.87 4.27 6.03
CA ARG A 75 -3.99 4.67 7.14
C ARG A 75 -2.56 4.95 6.69
N LEU A 76 -2.06 4.20 5.70
CA LEU A 76 -0.71 4.39 5.15
C LEU A 76 -0.61 5.61 4.23
N ASP A 77 -1.71 6.00 3.58
CA ASP A 77 -1.82 7.25 2.83
C ASP A 77 -2.16 8.46 3.73
N ASP A 78 -2.23 8.28 5.05
CA ASP A 78 -2.29 9.41 5.99
C ASP A 78 -1.08 10.33 5.75
N THR A 79 -1.38 11.62 5.69
CA THR A 79 -0.42 12.66 5.29
C THR A 79 0.83 12.64 6.17
N ASN A 80 0.70 12.31 7.45
CA ASN A 80 1.81 12.29 8.39
C ASN A 80 2.80 11.16 8.09
N TYR A 81 2.30 9.92 7.88
CA TYR A 81 3.17 8.77 7.56
C TYR A 81 3.84 8.95 6.21
N LYS A 82 3.06 9.39 5.22
CA LYS A 82 3.56 9.69 3.87
C LYS A 82 4.68 10.73 3.91
N PHE A 83 4.48 11.83 4.63
CA PHE A 83 5.48 12.90 4.74
C PHE A 83 6.76 12.41 5.41
N MET A 84 6.65 11.69 6.53
CA MET A 84 7.82 11.12 7.22
C MET A 84 8.61 10.19 6.30
N ILE A 85 7.95 9.20 5.68
CA ILE A 85 8.63 8.19 4.86
C ILE A 85 9.28 8.84 3.63
N MET A 86 8.58 9.74 2.94
CA MET A 86 9.14 10.46 1.80
C MET A 86 10.37 11.30 2.18
N HIS A 87 10.37 11.95 3.36
CA HIS A 87 11.53 12.71 3.82
C HIS A 87 12.70 11.79 4.16
N LEU A 88 12.45 10.64 4.78
CA LEU A 88 13.49 9.63 5.03
C LEU A 88 14.11 9.14 3.72
N GLU A 89 13.28 8.79 2.72
CA GLU A 89 13.74 8.37 1.39
C GLU A 89 14.58 9.46 0.72
N SER A 90 14.13 10.71 0.78
CA SER A 90 14.85 11.86 0.21
C SER A 90 16.23 12.05 0.86
N CYS A 91 16.31 11.95 2.19
CA CYS A 91 17.58 12.06 2.91
C CYS A 91 18.53 10.90 2.58
N ILE A 92 18.03 9.66 2.54
CA ILE A 92 18.84 8.50 2.13
C ILE A 92 19.38 8.70 0.72
N HIS A 93 18.56 9.19 -0.21
CA HIS A 93 18.98 9.47 -1.58
C HIS A 93 20.06 10.55 -1.62
N GLN A 94 19.86 11.69 -0.96
CA GLN A 94 20.82 12.79 -0.92
C GLN A 94 22.18 12.37 -0.34
N GLU A 95 22.19 11.67 0.80
CA GLU A 95 23.43 11.17 1.41
C GLU A 95 24.14 10.15 0.51
N THR A 96 23.39 9.26 -0.14
CA THR A 96 23.97 8.28 -1.06
C THR A 96 24.65 8.96 -2.25
N GLN A 97 24.06 10.04 -2.79
CA GLN A 97 24.68 10.84 -3.86
C GLN A 97 25.95 11.56 -3.41
N ILE A 98 25.99 12.06 -2.16
CA ILE A 98 27.14 12.81 -1.63
C ILE A 98 28.30 11.88 -1.25
N GLN A 99 28.01 10.79 -0.53
CA GLN A 99 29.04 9.91 0.04
C GLN A 99 29.36 8.68 -0.82
N ASN A 100 28.60 8.47 -1.91
CA ASN A 100 28.64 7.27 -2.75
C ASN A 100 28.44 5.96 -1.94
N ARG A 101 27.76 6.05 -0.80
CA ARG A 101 27.49 4.99 0.18
C ARG A 101 26.19 5.30 0.92
N THR A 102 25.43 4.27 1.28
CA THR A 102 24.26 4.43 2.15
C THR A 102 24.69 4.92 3.54
N PRO A 103 24.04 5.96 4.10
CA PRO A 103 24.40 6.48 5.41
C PRO A 103 24.23 5.38 6.48
N LYS A 104 25.28 5.15 7.27
CA LYS A 104 25.35 4.04 8.23
C LYS A 104 24.49 4.28 9.47
N ASP A 105 24.47 5.51 9.99
CA ASP A 105 23.75 5.89 11.21
C ASP A 105 23.18 7.31 11.07
N TRP A 106 21.88 7.47 11.32
CA TRP A 106 21.20 8.76 11.20
C TRP A 106 20.03 8.88 12.16
N ALA A 107 19.68 10.12 12.51
CA ALA A 107 18.51 10.46 13.29
C ALA A 107 17.59 11.39 12.49
N ALA A 108 16.29 11.08 12.48
CA ALA A 108 15.25 11.96 11.98
C ALA A 108 14.51 12.60 13.14
N THR A 109 14.45 13.93 13.17
CA THR A 109 13.68 14.68 14.16
C THR A 109 12.43 15.22 13.51
N VAL A 110 11.27 14.79 14.01
CA VAL A 110 9.95 15.23 13.53
C VAL A 110 9.43 16.32 14.46
N TYR A 111 9.16 17.50 13.92
CA TYR A 111 8.50 18.60 14.62
C TYR A 111 7.10 18.82 14.07
N PHE A 112 6.15 19.10 14.95
CA PHE A 112 4.83 19.59 14.57
C PHE A 112 4.75 21.07 14.96
N LYS A 113 4.73 21.97 13.98
CA LYS A 113 4.64 23.42 14.19
C LYS A 113 3.45 23.96 13.41
N ASN A 114 2.54 24.65 14.11
CA ASN A 114 1.33 25.26 13.51
C ASN A 114 0.44 24.27 12.71
N GLY A 115 0.40 22.99 13.11
CA GLY A 115 -0.35 21.96 12.40
C GLY A 115 0.38 21.36 11.19
N GLU A 116 1.59 21.83 10.88
CA GLU A 116 2.44 21.28 9.82
C GLU A 116 3.54 20.40 10.41
N MET A 117 3.76 19.25 9.79
CA MET A 117 4.89 18.38 10.10
C MET A 117 6.14 18.89 9.39
N GLN A 118 7.25 18.95 10.11
CA GLN A 118 8.59 19.25 9.57
C GLN A 118 9.54 18.15 10.01
N VAL A 119 10.28 17.57 9.06
CA VAL A 119 11.25 16.51 9.36
C VAL A 119 12.65 17.03 9.06
N TYR A 120 13.51 16.95 10.07
CA TYR A 120 14.92 17.33 9.98
C TYR A 120 15.77 16.08 10.07
N PHE A 121 16.84 16.01 9.29
CA PHE A 121 17.74 14.88 9.24
C PHE A 121 19.12 15.27 9.77
N MET A 122 19.70 14.41 10.60
CA MET A 122 21.05 14.59 11.12
C MET A 122 21.85 13.28 11.02
N PRO A 123 22.94 13.25 10.24
CA PRO A 123 23.88 12.13 10.26
C PRO A 123 24.57 12.02 11.62
N LEU A 124 24.55 10.83 12.23
CA LEU A 124 25.12 10.59 13.56
C LEU A 124 26.65 10.52 13.55
N SER A 125 27.26 10.40 12.37
CA SER A 125 28.71 10.41 12.17
C SER A 125 29.40 11.73 12.56
N TYR A 126 28.65 12.81 12.79
CA TYR A 126 29.20 14.10 13.24
C TYR A 126 29.37 14.21 14.77
N PHE A 127 28.90 13.22 15.53
CA PHE A 127 29.02 13.18 16.99
C PHE A 127 30.10 12.21 17.50
N GLN A 128 30.86 11.59 16.60
CA GLN A 128 32.03 10.76 16.90
C GLN A 128 33.30 11.46 16.45
#